data_AF-A0A930B2I1-F1
#
_entry.id   AF-A0A930B2I1-F1
#
_cell.length_a   1.000
_cell.length_b   1.000
_cell.length_c   1.000
_cell.angle_alpha   90.00
_cell.angle_beta   90.00
_cell.angle_gamma   90.00
#
_symmetry.space_group_name_H-M   'P 1'
#
loop_
_entity.id
_entity.type
_entity.pdbx_description
1 polymer ?
#
loop_
_entity_poly.entity_id
_entity_poly.type
_entity_poly.pdbx_seq_one_letter_code
_entity_poly.pdbx_strand_id
1 'polypeptide(L)'
;MQRKILPILLLLTFLWVSCRKEDRQRNPYLQEAKFSRTINLRLAEYNRLRIPGTAVLVDNVGLRGIVVANIGNNFLAWDRACPSQALAECSQMTLESDNLFMLCPCTGVKYNLLNGYPQKKADTDK
;
A
#
# COMPACT_ATOMS: atom_id res chain seq x y z
N MET A 1 -57.83 9.95 13.09
CA MET A 1 -56.41 10.16 13.46
C MET A 1 -55.39 9.54 12.49
N GLN A 2 -55.74 9.22 11.22
CA GLN A 2 -54.88 8.40 10.34
C GLN A 2 -54.17 9.14 9.19
N ARG A 3 -54.45 10.44 8.97
CA ARG A 3 -53.88 11.21 7.84
C ARG A 3 -52.41 11.63 8.00
N LYS A 4 -51.86 11.63 9.22
CA LYS A 4 -50.48 12.07 9.50
C LYS A 4 -49.44 10.93 9.56
N ILE A 5 -49.89 9.67 9.49
CA ILE A 5 -49.01 8.49 9.58
C ILE A 5 -48.35 8.19 8.22
N LEU A 6 -49.07 8.44 7.12
CA LEU A 6 -48.58 8.23 5.76
C LEU A 6 -47.30 9.03 5.42
N PRO A 7 -47.17 10.34 5.73
CA PRO A 7 -45.93 11.07 5.45
C PRO A 7 -44.75 10.62 6.32
N ILE A 8 -45.00 10.16 7.55
CA ILE A 8 -43.95 9.63 8.45
C ILE A 8 -43.41 8.30 7.91
N LEU A 9 -44.29 7.44 7.40
CA LEU A 9 -43.91 6.18 6.78
C LEU A 9 -43.08 6.41 5.51
N LEU A 10 -43.46 7.40 4.69
CA LEU A 10 -42.72 7.78 3.48
C LEU A 10 -41.33 8.35 3.81
N LEU A 11 -41.23 9.16 4.87
CA LEU A 11 -39.95 9.70 5.35
C LEU A 11 -39.02 8.59 5.88
N LEU A 12 -39.56 7.59 6.57
CA LEU A 12 -38.79 6.43 7.04
C LEU A 12 -38.25 5.57 5.88
N THR A 13 -39.01 5.42 4.78
CA THR A 13 -38.54 4.67 3.60
C THR A 13 -37.40 5.37 2.86
N PHE A 14 -37.33 6.71 2.90
CA PHE A 14 -36.26 7.47 2.25
C PHE A 14 -34.91 7.34 2.96
N LEU A 15 -34.92 7.07 4.28
CA LEU A 15 -33.71 6.90 5.09
C LEU A 15 -32.96 5.58 4.80
N TRP A 16 -33.58 4.63 4.11
CA TRP A 16 -32.96 3.32 3.81
C TRP A 16 -32.14 3.30 2.51
N VAL A 17 -32.17 4.36 1.69
CA VAL A 17 -31.55 4.38 0.35
C VAL A 17 -30.11 4.96 0.34
N SER A 18 -29.57 5.40 1.48
CA SER A 18 -28.29 6.14 1.51
C SER A 18 -27.03 5.29 1.72
N CYS A 19 -27.15 3.97 1.94
CA CYS A 19 -25.96 3.12 2.11
C CYS A 19 -25.39 2.72 0.74
N ARG A 20 -24.45 3.51 0.22
CA ARG A 20 -23.65 3.15 -0.96
C ARG A 20 -22.33 2.56 -0.49
N LYS A 21 -22.04 1.30 -0.86
CA LYS A 21 -20.72 0.72 -0.66
C LYS A 21 -19.76 1.43 -1.62
N GLU A 22 -18.78 2.11 -1.06
CA GLU A 22 -17.68 2.64 -1.85
C GLU A 22 -16.79 1.45 -2.24
N ASP A 23 -16.81 1.09 -3.52
CA ASP A 23 -15.92 0.06 -4.04
C ASP A 23 -14.49 0.57 -3.86
N ARG A 24 -13.78 0.03 -2.85
CA ARG A 24 -12.34 0.24 -2.73
C ARG A 24 -11.72 -0.22 -4.06
N GLN A 25 -11.21 0.74 -4.82
CA GLN A 25 -10.54 0.47 -6.08
C GLN A 25 -9.36 -0.47 -5.79
N ARG A 26 -9.56 -1.76 -6.07
CA ARG A 26 -8.50 -2.76 -6.00
C ARG A 26 -7.50 -2.48 -7.09
N ASN A 27 -6.25 -2.79 -6.84
CA ASN A 27 -5.23 -2.71 -7.87
C ASN A 27 -5.61 -3.65 -9.04
N PRO A 28 -5.77 -3.15 -10.28
CA PRO A 28 -6.20 -3.98 -11.40
C PRO A 28 -5.08 -4.87 -11.96
N TYR A 29 -3.83 -4.63 -11.57
CA TYR A 29 -2.66 -5.32 -12.09
C TYR A 29 -2.12 -6.40 -11.15
N LEU A 30 -2.24 -6.19 -9.85
CA LEU A 30 -1.65 -7.06 -8.84
C LEU A 30 -2.73 -7.83 -8.08
N GLN A 31 -2.56 -9.14 -8.00
CA GLN A 31 -3.39 -10.00 -7.16
C GLN A 31 -3.09 -9.77 -5.67
N GLU A 32 -4.09 -9.98 -4.81
CA GLU A 32 -3.90 -9.91 -3.36
C GLU A 32 -3.18 -11.16 -2.84
N ALA A 33 -1.86 -11.06 -2.65
CA ALA A 33 -1.07 -12.11 -2.01
C ALA A 33 -1.42 -12.22 -0.52
N LYS A 34 -1.78 -13.43 -0.06
CA LYS A 34 -2.00 -13.74 1.35
C LYS A 34 -0.75 -14.39 1.92
N PHE A 35 -0.11 -13.76 2.88
CA PHE A 35 1.06 -14.31 3.57
C PHE A 35 1.11 -13.84 5.03
N SER A 36 1.89 -14.55 5.83
CA SER A 36 2.28 -14.14 7.18
C SER A 36 3.75 -14.45 7.36
N ARG A 37 4.52 -13.48 7.87
CA ARG A 37 5.96 -13.60 8.10
C ARG A 37 6.33 -12.97 9.42
N THR A 38 6.97 -13.73 10.29
CA THR A 38 7.54 -13.22 11.54
C THR A 38 8.98 -12.74 11.28
N ILE A 39 9.30 -11.54 11.74
CA ILE A 39 10.64 -10.95 11.64
C ILE A 39 11.22 -10.81 13.05
N ASN A 40 12.40 -11.39 13.27
CA ASN A 40 13.10 -11.31 14.55
C ASN A 40 14.15 -10.19 14.51
N LEU A 41 13.84 -9.05 15.14
CA LEU A 41 14.71 -7.87 15.18
C LEU A 41 16.05 -8.08 15.91
N ARG A 42 16.28 -9.24 16.53
CA ARG A 42 17.56 -9.61 17.14
C ARG A 42 18.56 -10.21 16.15
N LEU A 43 18.11 -10.62 14.96
CA LEU A 43 18.99 -11.18 13.93
C LEU A 43 19.77 -10.07 13.22
N ALA A 44 21.03 -10.35 12.89
CA ALA A 44 21.93 -9.36 12.30
C ALA A 44 21.40 -8.78 10.97
N GLU A 45 20.70 -9.59 10.17
CA GLU A 45 20.08 -9.17 8.90
C GLU A 45 19.03 -8.06 9.08
N TYR A 46 18.39 -7.96 10.26
CA TYR A 46 17.35 -6.97 10.54
C TYR A 46 17.82 -5.84 11.47
N ASN A 47 19.11 -5.76 11.79
CA ASN A 47 19.66 -4.73 12.67
C ASN A 47 19.32 -3.31 12.21
N ARG A 48 19.26 -3.08 10.89
CA ARG A 48 18.87 -1.76 10.34
C ARG A 48 17.50 -1.34 10.84
N LEU A 49 16.51 -2.24 10.86
CA LEU A 49 15.15 -1.96 11.34
C LEU A 49 15.07 -1.49 12.79
N ARG A 50 16.15 -1.56 13.58
CA ARG A 50 16.19 -0.98 14.94
C ARG A 50 16.39 0.54 14.94
N ILE A 51 16.79 1.13 13.81
CA ILE A 51 17.04 2.55 13.64
C ILE A 51 15.86 3.18 12.88
N PRO A 52 15.16 4.17 13.47
CA PRO A 52 14.13 4.93 12.76
C PRO A 52 14.63 5.53 11.44
N GLY A 53 13.79 5.52 10.41
CA GLY A 53 14.12 6.05 9.09
C GLY A 53 14.90 5.09 8.19
N THR A 54 15.02 3.82 8.57
CA THR A 54 15.68 2.80 7.75
C THR A 54 14.69 1.76 7.22
N ALA A 55 15.10 1.05 6.17
CA ALA A 55 14.32 -0.05 5.61
C ALA A 55 15.19 -1.28 5.32
N VAL A 56 14.54 -2.45 5.28
CA VAL A 56 15.15 -3.73 4.90
C VAL A 56 14.24 -4.45 3.90
N LEU A 57 14.87 -5.08 2.91
CA LEU A 57 14.21 -5.94 1.94
C LEU A 57 14.11 -7.37 2.50
N VAL A 58 12.95 -8.00 2.33
CA VAL A 58 12.69 -9.38 2.72
C VAL A 58 12.18 -10.13 1.50
N ASP A 59 12.96 -11.10 1.04
CA ASP A 59 12.62 -11.92 -0.13
C ASP A 59 11.73 -13.12 0.25
N ASN A 60 11.24 -13.85 -0.77
CA ASN A 60 10.44 -15.08 -0.63
C ASN A 60 9.12 -14.89 0.15
N VAL A 61 8.51 -13.72 0.03
CA VAL A 61 7.22 -13.37 0.63
C VAL A 61 6.49 -12.36 -0.27
N GLY A 62 5.16 -12.31 -0.24
CA GLY A 62 4.40 -11.44 -1.14
C GLY A 62 4.53 -11.87 -2.61
N LEU A 63 4.35 -10.92 -3.53
CA LEU A 63 4.48 -11.16 -4.97
C LEU A 63 5.93 -11.11 -5.44
N ARG A 64 6.71 -10.13 -4.95
CA ARG A 64 8.12 -9.92 -5.35
C ARG A 64 9.04 -9.60 -4.16
N GLY A 65 8.77 -10.20 -3.00
CA GLY A 65 9.35 -9.78 -1.73
C GLY A 65 8.56 -8.63 -1.11
N ILE A 66 8.96 -8.21 0.08
CA ILE A 66 8.47 -7.00 0.74
C ILE A 66 9.63 -6.10 1.14
N VAL A 67 9.33 -4.82 1.33
CA VAL A 67 10.18 -3.88 2.04
C VAL A 67 9.52 -3.58 3.37
N VAL A 68 10.30 -3.62 4.45
CA VAL A 68 9.85 -3.22 5.79
C VAL A 68 10.60 -1.96 6.16
N ALA A 69 9.89 -0.91 6.54
CA ALA A 69 10.43 0.38 6.94
C ALA A 69 10.13 0.65 8.41
N ASN A 70 11.14 1.07 9.17
CA ASN A 70 10.94 1.62 10.51
C ASN A 70 10.62 3.11 10.40
N ILE A 71 9.38 3.50 10.70
CA ILE A 71 8.95 4.90 10.64
C ILE A 71 9.01 5.61 11.99
N GLY A 72 9.78 5.07 12.94
CA GLY A 72 10.00 5.62 14.29
C GLY A 72 9.12 4.97 15.33
N ASN A 73 7.80 5.14 15.23
CA ASN A 73 6.86 4.66 16.24
C ASN A 73 6.31 3.26 15.93
N ASN A 74 6.45 2.81 14.69
CA ASN A 74 5.92 1.56 14.17
C ASN A 74 6.65 1.17 12.87
N PHE A 75 6.28 0.01 12.32
CA PHE A 75 6.80 -0.49 11.06
C PHE A 75 5.70 -0.46 10.00
N LEU A 76 6.06 -0.09 8.78
CA LEU A 76 5.24 -0.27 7.60
C LEU A 76 5.89 -1.31 6.69
N ALA A 77 5.06 -2.08 5.99
CA ALA A 77 5.53 -3.07 5.04
C ALA A 77 4.77 -2.95 3.72
N TRP A 78 5.49 -3.02 2.60
CA TRP A 78 4.95 -2.89 1.26
C TRP A 78 5.45 -4.01 0.36
N ASP A 79 4.62 -4.45 -0.58
CA ASP A 79 5.04 -5.44 -1.59
C ASP A 79 6.09 -4.84 -2.56
N ARG A 80 7.05 -5.68 -2.93
CA ARG A 80 8.08 -5.51 -3.97
C ARG A 80 7.52 -5.22 -5.36
N ALA A 81 6.27 -5.56 -5.65
CA ALA A 81 5.70 -5.48 -6.98
C ALA A 81 5.26 -4.05 -7.35
N CYS A 82 5.72 -3.58 -8.51
CA CYS A 82 5.33 -2.29 -9.06
C CYS A 82 3.80 -2.23 -9.29
N PRO A 83 3.07 -1.31 -8.63
CA PRO A 83 1.61 -1.33 -8.61
C PRO A 83 0.96 -0.74 -9.87
N SER A 84 1.73 -0.15 -10.77
CA SER A 84 1.23 0.54 -11.98
C SER A 84 1.16 -0.34 -13.22
N GLN A 85 1.50 -1.63 -13.11
CA GLN A 85 1.53 -2.55 -14.24
C GLN A 85 1.43 -4.01 -13.79
N ALA A 86 1.12 -4.91 -14.73
CA ALA A 86 1.20 -6.34 -14.50
C ALA A 86 2.64 -6.76 -14.17
N LEU A 87 2.77 -7.92 -13.50
CA LEU A 87 4.08 -8.49 -13.17
C LEU A 87 4.90 -8.73 -14.45
N ALA A 88 6.12 -8.21 -14.47
CA ALA A 88 7.08 -8.34 -15.57
C ALA A 88 8.49 -8.38 -14.99
N GLU A 89 9.50 -8.81 -15.76
CA GLU A 89 10.88 -8.95 -15.24
C GLU A 89 11.39 -7.72 -14.47
N CYS A 90 11.18 -6.51 -15.00
CA CYS A 90 11.60 -5.26 -14.35
C CYS A 90 10.70 -4.81 -13.17
N SER A 91 9.59 -5.50 -12.87
CA SER A 91 8.55 -4.98 -11.97
C SER A 91 8.84 -5.23 -10.49
N GLN A 92 10.02 -5.74 -10.14
CA GLN A 92 10.51 -5.82 -8.76
C GLN A 92 11.15 -4.48 -8.38
N MET A 93 10.53 -3.77 -7.46
CA MET A 93 11.00 -2.47 -7.00
C MET A 93 12.28 -2.59 -6.17
N THR A 94 13.12 -1.57 -6.29
CA THR A 94 14.40 -1.43 -5.59
C THR A 94 14.31 -0.33 -4.54
N LEU A 95 14.97 -0.52 -3.40
CA LEU A 95 15.03 0.47 -2.34
C LEU A 95 16.04 1.56 -2.70
N GLU A 96 15.60 2.82 -2.64
CA GLU A 96 16.47 3.98 -2.86
C GLU A 96 17.42 4.19 -1.68
N SER A 97 18.56 4.85 -1.93
CA SER A 97 19.61 5.05 -0.92
C SER A 97 19.18 5.88 0.29
N ASP A 98 18.14 6.70 0.15
CA ASP A 98 17.57 7.51 1.23
C ASP A 98 16.67 6.72 2.20
N ASN A 99 16.39 5.44 1.93
CA ASN A 99 15.48 4.58 2.68
C ASN A 99 14.03 5.12 2.79
N LEU A 100 13.66 6.08 1.95
CA LEU A 100 12.33 6.71 1.96
C LEU A 100 11.46 6.26 0.78
N PHE A 101 12.08 5.81 -0.32
CA PHE A 101 11.37 5.45 -1.53
C PHE A 101 11.71 4.06 -2.08
N MET A 102 10.73 3.44 -2.72
CA MET A 102 10.90 2.32 -3.62
C MET A 102 10.81 2.80 -5.07
N LEU A 103 11.81 2.51 -5.90
CA LEU A 103 11.79 2.80 -7.32
C LEU A 103 11.22 1.60 -8.08
N CYS A 104 10.28 1.83 -8.98
CA CYS A 104 9.87 0.86 -10.00
C CYS A 104 10.73 0.99 -11.25
N PRO A 105 11.63 0.03 -11.56
CA PRO A 105 12.54 0.13 -12.69
C PRO A 105 11.84 0.25 -14.05
N CYS A 106 10.68 -0.40 -14.23
CA CYS A 106 9.94 -0.34 -15.49
C CYS A 106 9.43 1.07 -15.83
N THR A 107 8.98 1.83 -14.82
CA THR A 107 8.26 3.10 -15.03
C THR A 107 9.07 4.32 -14.61
N GLY A 108 10.09 4.14 -13.76
CA GLY A 108 10.83 5.21 -13.12
C GLY A 108 10.06 5.91 -11.99
N VAL A 109 8.88 5.42 -11.62
CA VAL A 109 8.08 6.00 -10.53
C VAL A 109 8.64 5.57 -9.18
N LYS A 110 8.76 6.53 -8.27
CA LYS A 110 9.13 6.29 -6.87
C LYS A 110 7.89 6.23 -5.99
N TYR A 111 7.86 5.34 -5.01
CA TYR A 111 6.76 5.16 -4.07
C TYR A 111 7.25 5.43 -2.66
N ASN A 112 6.57 6.31 -1.93
CA ASN A 112 6.97 6.74 -0.59
C ASN A 112 6.64 5.68 0.46
N LEU A 113 7.63 5.24 1.24
CA LEU A 113 7.47 4.20 2.24
C LEU A 113 6.64 4.61 3.46
N LEU A 114 6.43 5.91 3.69
CA LEU A 114 5.62 6.43 4.79
C LEU A 114 4.11 6.32 4.54
N ASN A 115 3.68 6.24 3.27
CA ASN A 115 2.26 6.28 2.91
C ASN A 115 1.86 5.43 1.68
N GLY A 116 2.83 4.86 0.96
CA GLY A 116 2.61 4.04 -0.23
C GLY A 116 2.30 4.82 -1.50
N TYR A 117 2.25 6.15 -1.46
CA TYR A 117 1.84 6.95 -2.62
C TYR A 117 2.95 7.11 -3.66
N PRO A 118 2.61 7.07 -4.96
CA PRO A 118 3.54 7.39 -6.03
C PRO A 118 3.94 8.87 -5.95
N GLN A 119 5.21 9.15 -6.15
CA GLN A 119 5.72 10.48 -6.39
C GLN A 119 5.58 10.81 -7.88
N LYS A 120 5.44 12.10 -8.19
CA LYS A 120 5.61 12.55 -9.57
C LYS A 120 6.94 12.03 -10.07
N LYS A 121 6.94 11.45 -11.26
CA LYS A 121 8.18 11.08 -11.93
C LYS A 121 9.04 12.35 -11.97
N ALA A 122 10.28 12.27 -11.52
CA ALA A 122 11.21 13.36 -11.75
C ALA A 122 11.31 13.49 -13.27
N ASP A 123 10.80 14.58 -13.83
CA ASP A 123 11.05 14.88 -15.24
C ASP A 123 12.57 14.87 -15.40
N THR A 124 13.06 13.85 -16.08
CA THR A 124 14.41 13.88 -16.62
C THR A 124 14.31 14.77 -17.84
N ASP A 125 14.11 16.07 -17.58
CA ASP A 125 14.22 17.10 -18.59
C ASP A 125 15.72 17.37 -18.76
N LYS A 126 16.22 16.93 -19.93
CA LYS A 126 17.53 17.10 -20.58
C LYS A 126 18.42 15.86 -20.66
#